data_AF-A0A1Y4T448-F1
#
_entry.id   AF-A0A1Y4T448-F1
#
_cell.length_a   1.000
_cell.length_b   1.000
_cell.length_c   1.000
_cell.angle_alpha   90.00
_cell.angle_beta   90.00
_cell.angle_gamma   90.00
#
_symmetry.space_group_name_H-M   'P 1'
#
loop_
_entity.id
_entity.type
_entity.pdbx_description
1 polymer ?
#
loop_
_entity_poly.entity_id
_entity_poly.type
_entity_poly.pdbx_seq_one_letter_code
_entity_poly.pdbx_strand_id
1 'polypeptide(L)'
;MSMDNLLALVEQYKEAAQLIEAAQAEQEAIRDRIKEELARRDTNSLEVGCHKIKLTDYTQTRLDSKAIKTVAPALYEQYSKTVSGKRLTIN
;
A
#
# COMPACT_ATOMS: atom_id res chain seq x y z
N MET A 1 -28.17 -2.03 -17.00
CA MET A 1 -27.65 -0.65 -16.89
C MET A 1 -27.43 -0.12 -18.30
N SER A 2 -27.80 1.14 -18.56
CA SER A 2 -27.42 1.81 -19.81
C SER A 2 -25.97 2.29 -19.76
N MET A 3 -25.40 2.67 -20.91
CA MET A 3 -24.06 3.25 -20.97
C MET A 3 -23.99 4.58 -20.20
N ASP A 4 -25.05 5.37 -20.19
CA ASP A 4 -25.10 6.62 -19.40
C ASP A 4 -25.02 6.36 -17.89
N ASN A 5 -25.67 5.30 -17.41
CA ASN A 5 -25.57 4.90 -16.00
C ASN A 5 -24.16 4.40 -15.64
N LEU A 6 -23.49 3.72 -16.58
CA LEU A 6 -22.11 3.25 -16.36
C LEU A 6 -21.13 4.43 -16.36
N LEU A 7 -21.33 5.42 -17.23
CA LEU A 7 -20.54 6.65 -17.24
C LEU A 7 -20.63 7.39 -15.91
N ALA A 8 -21.85 7.57 -15.38
CA ALA A 8 -22.05 8.22 -14.08
C ALA A 8 -21.33 7.49 -12.94
N LEU A 9 -21.31 6.14 -12.95
CA LEU A 9 -20.57 5.36 -11.97
C LEU A 9 -19.05 5.50 -12.10
N VAL A 10 -18.53 5.60 -13.33
CA VAL A 10 -17.09 5.85 -13.57
C VAL A 10 -16.70 7.23 -13.08
N GLU A 11 -17.51 8.25 -13.34
CA GLU A 11 -17.30 9.62 -12.85
C GLU A 11 -17.31 9.67 -11.32
N GLN A 12 -18.34 9.09 -10.69
CA GLN A 12 -18.43 8.97 -9.24
C GLN A 12 -17.23 8.22 -8.64
N TYR A 13 -16.75 7.16 -9.29
CA TYR A 13 -15.57 6.44 -8.85
C TYR A 13 -14.32 7.33 -8.88
N LYS A 14 -14.13 8.14 -9.93
CA LYS A 14 -12.99 9.05 -10.04
C LYS A 14 -13.02 10.15 -8.99
N GLU A 15 -14.19 10.74 -8.75
CA GLU A 15 -14.36 11.74 -7.69
C GLU A 15 -14.02 11.15 -6.32
N ALA A 16 -14.54 9.95 -6.02
CA ALA A 16 -14.21 9.25 -4.79
C ALA A 16 -12.71 8.92 -4.68
N ALA A 17 -12.06 8.53 -5.77
CA ALA A 17 -10.63 8.26 -5.80
C ALA A 17 -9.80 9.52 -5.50
N GLN A 18 -10.18 10.67 -6.06
CA GLN A 18 -9.52 11.95 -5.77
C GLN A 18 -9.67 12.35 -4.29
N LEU A 19 -10.84 12.16 -3.70
CA LEU A 19 -11.06 12.43 -2.28
C LEU A 19 -10.21 11.52 -1.39
N ILE A 20 -10.07 10.24 -1.76
CA ILE A 20 -9.20 9.30 -1.04
C ILE A 20 -7.74 9.73 -1.14
N GLU A 21 -7.28 10.10 -2.34
CA GLU A 21 -5.90 10.55 -2.56
C GLU A 21 -5.58 11.79 -1.72
N ALA A 22 -6.48 12.78 -1.71
CA ALA A 22 -6.34 13.97 -0.88
C ALA A 22 -6.27 13.63 0.62
N ALA A 23 -7.19 12.79 1.11
CA ALA A 23 -7.21 12.35 2.51
C ALA A 23 -5.96 11.54 2.89
N GLN A 24 -5.44 10.71 1.98
CA GLN A 24 -4.19 9.97 2.19
C GLN A 24 -2.98 10.91 2.26
N ALA A 25 -2.91 11.91 1.39
CA ALA A 25 -1.85 12.92 1.42
C ALA A 25 -1.87 13.72 2.73
N GLU A 26 -3.05 14.13 3.20
CA GLU A 26 -3.21 14.78 4.50
C GLU A 26 -2.78 13.86 5.66
N GLN A 27 -3.17 12.59 5.62
CA GLN A 27 -2.77 11.62 6.64
C GLN A 27 -1.25 11.41 6.66
N GLU A 28 -0.60 11.36 5.49
CA GLU A 28 0.85 11.24 5.37
C GLU A 28 1.57 12.47 5.92
N ALA A 29 1.09 13.68 5.60
CA ALA A 29 1.62 14.92 6.17
C ALA A 29 1.52 14.96 7.71
N ILE A 30 0.40 14.46 8.27
CA ILE A 30 0.24 14.33 9.73
C ILE A 30 1.25 13.31 10.30
N ARG A 31 1.42 12.16 9.63
CA ARG A 31 2.39 11.14 10.05
C ARG A 31 3.81 11.68 10.07
N ASP A 32 4.19 12.46 9.07
CA ASP A 32 5.53 13.05 8.99
C ASP A 32 5.76 14.05 10.11
N ARG A 33 4.76 14.89 10.43
CA ARG A 33 4.83 15.77 11.61
C ARG A 33 4.99 14.99 12.92
N ILE A 34 4.35 13.83 13.06
CA ILE A 34 4.51 12.95 14.22
C ILE A 34 5.93 12.36 14.28
N LYS A 35 6.50 11.97 13.14
CA LYS A 35 7.89 11.48 13.07
C LYS A 35 8.89 12.59 13.42
N GLU A 36 8.68 13.81 12.94
CA GLU A 36 9.51 14.97 13.31
C GLU A 36 9.48 15.22 14.82
N GLU A 37 8.30 15.11 15.44
CA GLU A 37 8.16 15.27 16.90
C GLU A 37 8.86 14.15 17.67
N LEU A 38 8.79 12.89 17.19
CA LEU A 38 9.57 11.78 17.75
C LEU A 38 11.08 12.03 17.64
N ALA A 39 11.55 12.55 16.49
CA ALA A 39 12.95 12.88 16.25
C ALA A 39 13.42 14.03 17.15
N ARG A 40 12.61 15.08 17.35
CA ARG A 40 12.90 16.18 18.30
C ARG A 40 13.06 15.70 19.73
N ARG A 41 12.34 14.64 20.11
CA ARG A 41 12.38 14.03 21.44
C ARG A 41 13.41 12.91 21.56
N ASP A 42 14.12 12.59 20.48
CA ASP A 42 15.10 11.50 20.39
C ASP A 42 14.55 10.16 20.93
N THR A 43 13.29 9.84 20.61
CA THR A 43 12.64 8.61 21.06
C THR A 43 11.90 7.89 19.93
N ASN A 44 11.99 6.57 19.95
CA ASN A 44 11.29 5.70 19.02
C ASN A 44 9.92 5.22 19.55
N SER A 45 9.55 5.57 20.77
CA SER A 45 8.26 5.22 21.37
C SER A 45 7.71 6.37 22.20
N LEU A 46 6.43 6.70 22.00
CA LEU A 46 5.72 7.73 22.75
C LEU A 46 4.30 7.25 23.08
N GLU A 47 3.87 7.47 24.31
CA GLU A 47 2.47 7.30 24.72
C GLU A 47 1.84 8.68 24.91
N VAL A 48 0.75 8.95 24.17
CA VAL A 48 0.01 10.21 24.22
C VAL A 48 -1.44 9.90 24.52
N GLY A 49 -1.89 10.22 25.75
CA GLY A 49 -3.22 9.85 26.22
C GLY A 49 -3.42 8.33 26.17
N CYS A 50 -4.38 7.87 25.38
CA CYS A 50 -4.68 6.44 25.19
C CYS A 50 -3.96 5.80 23.97
N HIS A 51 -3.06 6.53 23.30
CA HIS A 51 -2.44 6.08 22.04
C HIS A 51 -0.94 5.83 22.20
N LYS A 52 -0.48 4.73 21.59
CA LYS A 52 0.94 4.37 21.55
C LYS A 52 1.48 4.55 20.14
N ILE A 53 2.52 5.38 20.02
CA ILE A 53 3.22 5.67 18.79
C ILE A 53 4.58 4.99 18.85
N LYS A 54 4.91 4.19 17.84
CA LYS A 54 6.21 3.52 17.72
C LYS A 54 6.77 3.69 16.31
N LEU A 55 8.05 4.04 16.24
CA LEU A 55 8.85 3.93 15.04
C LEU A 55 9.70 2.66 15.16
N THR A 56 9.56 1.73 14.22
CA THR A 56 10.29 0.45 14.26
C THR A 56 10.74 0.11 12.85
N ASP A 57 12.03 -0.18 12.72
CA ASP A 57 12.60 -0.64 11.47
C ASP A 57 12.03 -2.01 11.12
N TYR A 58 11.67 -2.18 9.85
CA TYR A 58 11.22 -3.46 9.33
C TYR A 58 12.17 -3.90 8.23
N THR A 59 12.58 -5.17 8.29
CA THR A 59 13.32 -5.83 7.21
C THR A 59 12.47 -6.98 6.69
N GLN A 60 12.10 -6.93 5.41
CA GLN A 60 11.42 -8.02 4.74
C GLN A 60 12.31 -8.61 3.66
N THR A 61 12.53 -9.92 3.74
CA THR A 61 13.12 -10.69 2.65
C THR A 61 12.02 -11.02 1.65
N ARG A 62 12.23 -10.66 0.38
CA ARG A 62 11.36 -11.04 -0.74
C ARG A 62 12.07 -12.09 -1.59
N LEU A 63 11.31 -13.09 -2.04
CA LEU A 63 11.84 -14.12 -2.92
C LEU A 63 12.13 -13.53 -4.30
N ASP A 64 13.39 -13.59 -4.73
CA ASP A 64 13.75 -13.24 -6.10
C ASP A 64 13.39 -14.41 -7.04
N SER A 65 12.13 -14.38 -7.49
CA SER A 65 11.60 -15.35 -8.45
C SER A 65 12.38 -15.36 -9.77
N LYS A 66 13.05 -14.27 -10.15
CA LYS A 66 13.82 -14.19 -11.40
C LYS A 66 15.14 -14.94 -11.26
N ALA A 67 15.85 -14.75 -10.16
CA ALA A 67 17.07 -15.49 -9.87
C ALA A 67 16.83 -17.01 -9.82
N ILE A 68 15.73 -17.44 -9.18
CA ILE A 68 15.38 -18.87 -9.08
C ILE A 68 15.06 -19.47 -10.45
N LYS A 69 14.34 -18.75 -11.32
CA LYS A 69 14.09 -19.21 -12.70
C LYS A 69 15.38 -19.44 -13.49
N THR A 70 16.40 -18.61 -13.27
CA THR A 70 17.69 -18.73 -13.95
C THR A 70 18.51 -19.90 -13.42
N VAL A 71 18.56 -20.09 -12.09
CA VAL A 71 19.43 -21.08 -11.45
C VAL A 71 18.79 -22.48 -11.42
N ALA A 72 17.47 -22.55 -11.19
CA ALA A 72 16.74 -23.80 -10.98
C ALA A 72 15.30 -23.71 -11.54
N PRO A 73 15.13 -23.74 -12.86
CA PRO A 73 13.80 -23.63 -13.49
C PRO A 73 12.84 -24.75 -13.07
N ALA A 74 13.34 -25.99 -12.95
CA ALA A 74 12.54 -27.14 -12.51
C ALA A 74 11.97 -26.94 -11.09
N LEU A 75 12.75 -26.32 -10.19
CA LEU A 75 12.29 -26.01 -8.83
C LEU A 75 11.21 -24.92 -8.86
N TYR A 76 11.38 -23.90 -9.70
CA TYR A 76 10.36 -22.87 -9.86
C TYR A 76 9.03 -23.45 -10.38
N GLU A 77 9.08 -24.35 -11.36
CA GLU A 77 7.88 -25.00 -11.90
C GLU A 77 7.17 -25.87 -10.87
N GLN A 78 7.93 -26.66 -10.09
CA GLN A 78 7.35 -27.57 -9.10
C GLN A 78 6.68 -26.86 -7.91
N TYR A 79 7.23 -25.70 -7.49
CA TYR A 79 6.81 -25.00 -6.28
C TYR A 79 6.06 -23.70 -6.54
N SER A 80 5.79 -23.35 -7.80
CA SER A 80 4.94 -22.20 -8.15
C SER A 80 3.49 -22.61 -8.35
N LYS A 81 2.58 -21.74 -7.92
CA LYS A 81 1.14 -21.87 -8.20
C LYS A 81 0.69 -20.65 -8.99
N THR A 82 0.16 -20.89 -10.17
CA THR A 82 -0.49 -19.82 -10.94
C THR A 82 -1.84 -19.51 -10.33
N VAL A 83 -2.03 -18.25 -9.93
CA VAL A 83 -3.33 -17.71 -9.50
C VAL A 83 -3.78 -16.71 -10.54
N SER A 84 -4.90 -17.00 -11.20
CA SER A 84 -5.52 -16.09 -12.17
C SER A 84 -6.67 -15.32 -11.54
N GLY A 85 -6.72 -14.01 -11.77
CA GLY A 85 -7.82 -13.14 -11.38
C GLY A 85 -8.04 -12.06 -12.42
N LYS A 86 -9.20 -11.41 -12.40
CA LYS A 86 -9.47 -10.22 -13.21
C LYS A 86 -9.21 -8.98 -12.36
N ARG A 87 -8.43 -8.04 -12.87
CA ARG A 87 -8.25 -6.72 -12.25
C ARG A 87 -9.16 -5.72 -12.94
N LEU A 88 -9.89 -4.94 -12.15
CA LEU A 88 -10.58 -3.75 -12.64
C LEU A 88 -9.58 -2.59 -12.66
N THR A 89 -9.48 -1.90 -13.79
CA THR A 89 -8.67 -0.69 -13.96
C THR A 89 -9.58 0.39 -14.54
N ILE A 90 -9.62 1.54 -13.86
CA ILE A 90 -10.38 2.72 -14.27
C ILE A 90 -9.35 3.86 -14.30
N ASN A 91 -9.05 4.37 -15.50
CA ASN A 91 -8.16 5.51 -15.75
C ASN A 91 -8.98 6.77 -15.98
#